data_AF-A0A657K8Y4-F1
#
_entry.id   AF-A0A657K8Y4-F1
#
_cell.length_a   1.000
_cell.length_b   1.000
_cell.length_c   1.000
_cell.angle_alpha   90.00
_cell.angle_beta   90.00
_cell.angle_gamma   90.00
#
_symmetry.space_group_name_H-M   'P 1'
#
loop_
_entity.id
_entity.type
_entity.pdbx_description
1 polymer ?
#
loop_
_entity_poly.entity_id
_entity_poly.type
_entity_poly.pdbx_seq_one_letter_code
_entity_poly.pdbx_strand_id
1 'polypeptide(L)'
;MLHLILGGDRSIFDWVDWNGFVPQDDYLNNFPSVGANGLFFYLITENIDNSLDTTKWIVRTSDPNKGSPGAITAIVTKSEASRAVIVGGFKAYDAKNMVLVTLKGPDSSSKGANQATAPKANLPVDIEIIGETKQGITLSYSFRITRWFINRGEYTDSHQEQNDWCNNLGDYKLASLRELSNANFLLHQGKYGNNPDNYYKRAVHGGLITEWGGLAYYQGDNFYNPTYGWTSDISNSTGSPIYINMNDAALNGDRDDQHPYYALCSSK
;
A
#
# COMPACT_ATOMS: atom_id res chain seq x y z
N MET A 1 8.27 5.92 -1.93
CA MET A 1 8.98 4.72 -2.40
C MET A 1 9.33 3.87 -1.18
N LEU A 2 9.10 2.56 -1.20
CA LEU A 2 9.24 1.70 -0.02
C LEU A 2 10.20 0.52 -0.29
N HIS A 3 10.99 0.20 0.72
CA HIS A 3 12.00 -0.84 0.71
C HIS A 3 11.59 -2.00 1.64
N LEU A 4 12.10 -3.20 1.39
CA LEU A 4 11.96 -4.38 2.25
C LEU A 4 13.31 -5.10 2.27
N ILE A 5 13.88 -5.33 3.45
CA ILE A 5 15.29 -5.74 3.59
C ILE A 5 15.39 -7.19 4.08
N LEU A 6 15.78 -8.12 3.21
CA LEU A 6 16.07 -9.52 3.54
C LEU A 6 17.48 -9.65 4.15
N GLY A 7 17.57 -9.62 5.48
CA GLY A 7 18.80 -9.87 6.24
C GLY A 7 19.76 -8.67 6.32
N GLY A 8 20.60 -8.64 7.35
CA GLY A 8 21.45 -7.51 7.71
C GLY A 8 21.35 -7.13 9.19
N ASP A 9 22.04 -6.06 9.59
CA ASP A 9 21.92 -5.51 10.96
C ASP A 9 20.46 -5.07 11.21
N ARG A 10 19.83 -5.72 12.19
CA ARG A 10 18.45 -5.42 12.61
C ARG A 10 18.33 -4.03 13.26
N SER A 11 19.45 -3.35 13.54
CA SER A 11 19.48 -1.95 13.98
C SER A 11 19.12 -0.94 12.88
N ILE A 12 18.93 -1.37 11.64
CA ILE A 12 18.56 -0.50 10.49
C ILE A 12 17.07 -0.11 10.51
N PHE A 13 16.30 -0.51 11.55
CA PHE A 13 15.08 0.20 11.90
C PHE A 13 15.45 1.52 12.61
N ASP A 14 15.85 2.51 11.82
CA ASP A 14 16.07 3.86 12.32
C ASP A 14 14.78 4.68 12.14
N TRP A 15 14.22 5.13 13.26
CA TRP A 15 13.10 6.05 13.36
C TRP A 15 13.36 7.42 12.70
N VAL A 16 14.61 7.71 12.30
CA VAL A 16 15.02 8.97 11.65
C VAL A 16 15.04 8.89 10.11
N ASP A 17 15.22 7.71 9.49
CA ASP A 17 15.73 7.62 8.10
C ASP A 17 14.78 7.02 7.03
N TRP A 18 13.46 7.01 7.22
CA TRP A 18 12.52 6.65 6.13
C TRP A 18 12.76 5.26 5.48
N ASN A 19 13.37 4.33 6.22
CA ASN A 19 13.80 3.04 5.70
C ASN A 19 12.69 1.97 5.74
N GLY A 20 12.90 0.90 4.96
CA GLY A 20 11.93 -0.15 4.65
C GLY A 20 11.52 -1.07 5.81
N PHE A 21 10.63 -2.03 5.54
CA PHE A 21 10.28 -3.07 6.50
C PHE A 21 11.36 -4.15 6.57
N VAL A 22 11.46 -4.83 7.72
CA VAL A 22 12.31 -6.02 7.90
C VAL A 22 11.40 -7.24 8.02
N PRO A 23 11.74 -8.38 7.39
CA PRO A 23 11.03 -9.64 7.58
C PRO A 23 10.94 -10.04 9.05
N GLN A 24 9.78 -10.57 9.41
CA GLN A 24 9.43 -11.14 10.69
C GLN A 24 9.49 -12.67 10.59
N ASP A 25 9.70 -13.34 11.72
CA ASP A 25 9.73 -14.80 11.78
C ASP A 25 8.37 -15.42 11.41
N ASP A 26 7.28 -14.74 11.76
CA ASP A 26 5.92 -15.07 11.32
C ASP A 26 5.55 -14.20 10.11
N TYR A 27 5.36 -14.84 8.96
CA TYR A 27 5.01 -14.17 7.71
C TYR A 27 3.65 -13.45 7.74
N LEU A 28 2.79 -13.76 8.71
CA LEU A 28 1.55 -13.01 8.91
C LEU A 28 1.79 -11.59 9.40
N ASN A 29 2.99 -11.30 9.92
CA ASN A 29 3.42 -9.95 10.34
C ASN A 29 4.33 -9.27 9.31
N ASN A 30 4.58 -9.91 8.17
CA ASN A 30 5.36 -9.33 7.10
C ASN A 30 4.57 -8.27 6.33
N PHE A 31 5.28 -7.21 5.94
CA PHE A 31 4.77 -6.24 4.99
C PHE A 31 4.71 -6.86 3.58
N PRO A 32 3.69 -6.57 2.75
CA PRO A 32 2.46 -5.86 3.09
C PRO A 32 1.39 -6.78 3.66
N SER A 33 0.55 -6.22 4.55
CA SER A 33 -0.68 -6.87 5.01
C SER A 33 -1.94 -6.37 4.27
N VAL A 34 -1.82 -5.25 3.56
CA VAL A 34 -2.85 -4.69 2.68
C VAL A 34 -2.25 -4.27 1.34
N GLY A 35 -3.04 -4.22 0.27
CA GLY A 35 -2.51 -3.90 -1.05
C GLY A 35 -3.51 -3.27 -2.00
N ALA A 36 -3.00 -2.78 -3.12
CA ALA A 36 -3.77 -2.31 -4.27
C ALA A 36 -3.01 -2.72 -5.53
N ASN A 37 -3.70 -2.74 -6.67
CA ASN A 37 -3.06 -3.00 -7.95
C ASN A 37 -1.95 -1.95 -8.18
N GLY A 38 -0.81 -2.35 -8.72
CA GLY A 38 0.27 -1.42 -9.06
C GLY A 38 1.10 -0.88 -7.90
N LEU A 39 0.74 -1.13 -6.63
CA LEU A 39 1.63 -0.84 -5.50
C LEU A 39 2.87 -1.73 -5.56
N PHE A 40 4.02 -1.16 -5.21
CA PHE A 40 5.30 -1.84 -5.36
C PHE A 40 6.25 -1.59 -4.19
N PHE A 41 7.18 -2.50 -3.98
CA PHE A 41 8.28 -2.31 -3.04
C PHE A 41 9.55 -2.94 -3.58
N TYR A 42 10.69 -2.46 -3.12
CA TYR A 42 11.96 -3.06 -3.46
C TYR A 42 12.28 -4.17 -2.47
N LEU A 43 12.45 -5.40 -2.99
CA LEU A 43 12.98 -6.51 -2.22
C LEU A 43 14.50 -6.47 -2.29
N ILE A 44 15.11 -6.03 -1.19
CA ILE A 44 16.55 -5.84 -1.05
C ILE A 44 17.14 -7.03 -0.32
N THR A 45 18.37 -7.41 -0.69
CA THR A 45 19.19 -8.36 0.06
C THR A 45 20.52 -7.69 0.41
N GLU A 46 21.11 -8.06 1.54
CA GLU A 46 22.48 -7.64 1.84
C GLU A 46 23.49 -8.68 1.37
N ASN A 47 24.50 -8.24 0.62
CA ASN A 47 25.62 -9.06 0.15
C ASN A 47 25.25 -10.25 -0.75
N ILE A 48 24.01 -10.29 -1.27
CA ILE A 48 23.54 -11.29 -2.23
C ILE A 48 23.13 -10.57 -3.50
N ASP A 49 23.70 -10.94 -4.64
CA ASP A 49 23.19 -10.46 -5.93
C ASP A 49 21.86 -11.17 -6.19
N ASN A 50 20.75 -10.45 -5.97
CA ASN A 50 19.40 -10.96 -6.14
C ASN A 50 18.74 -10.44 -7.43
N SER A 51 19.52 -9.80 -8.30
CA SER A 51 19.04 -9.24 -9.56
C SER A 51 18.51 -10.30 -10.51
N LEU A 52 17.74 -9.88 -11.52
CA LEU A 52 17.21 -10.79 -12.54
C LEU A 52 18.31 -11.44 -13.40
N ASP A 53 19.53 -10.88 -13.42
CA ASP A 53 20.65 -11.44 -14.17
C ASP A 53 21.27 -12.66 -13.48
N THR A 54 21.09 -12.78 -12.16
CA THR A 54 21.72 -13.81 -11.31
C THR A 54 20.71 -14.69 -10.59
N THR A 55 19.45 -14.27 -10.50
CA THR A 55 18.42 -14.93 -9.70
C THR A 55 17.17 -15.19 -10.51
N LYS A 56 16.71 -16.45 -10.49
CA LYS A 56 15.43 -16.84 -11.05
C LYS A 56 14.34 -16.68 -10.01
N TRP A 57 13.34 -15.86 -10.30
CA TRP A 57 12.24 -15.58 -9.38
C TRP A 57 10.97 -16.33 -9.77
N ILE A 58 10.26 -16.83 -8.75
CA ILE A 58 8.96 -17.48 -8.85
C ILE A 58 8.04 -16.85 -7.82
N VAL A 59 6.82 -16.49 -8.23
CA VAL A 59 5.77 -16.02 -7.34
C VAL A 59 4.69 -17.09 -7.25
N ARG A 60 4.30 -17.43 -6.01
CA ARG A 60 3.15 -18.29 -5.72
C ARG A 60 2.09 -17.46 -5.01
N THR A 61 0.84 -17.73 -5.33
CA THR A 61 -0.32 -17.10 -4.71
C THR A 61 -1.33 -18.16 -4.28
N SER A 62 -1.96 -17.96 -3.12
CA SER A 62 -3.08 -18.78 -2.65
C SER A 62 -4.43 -18.34 -3.21
N ASP A 63 -4.49 -17.29 -4.04
CA ASP A 63 -5.74 -16.81 -4.63
C ASP A 63 -6.41 -17.94 -5.44
N PRO A 64 -7.69 -18.27 -5.16
CA PRO A 64 -8.40 -19.35 -5.85
C PRO A 64 -8.56 -19.11 -7.35
N ASN A 65 -8.53 -17.86 -7.78
CA ASN A 65 -8.68 -17.46 -9.19
C ASN A 65 -7.32 -17.27 -9.89
N LYS A 66 -6.21 -17.75 -9.31
CA LYS A 66 -4.85 -17.63 -9.87
C LYS A 66 -4.82 -17.90 -11.38
N GLY A 67 -4.19 -16.99 -12.12
CA GLY A 67 -4.15 -16.99 -13.58
C GLY A 67 -5.24 -16.14 -14.24
N SER A 68 -6.23 -15.65 -13.49
CA SER A 68 -7.22 -14.67 -13.97
C SER A 68 -6.73 -13.23 -13.75
N PRO A 69 -7.18 -12.24 -14.55
CA PRO A 69 -6.82 -10.84 -14.36
C PRO A 69 -7.17 -10.25 -12.98
N GLY A 70 -8.19 -10.79 -12.31
CA GLY A 70 -8.60 -10.38 -10.96
C GLY A 70 -7.91 -11.14 -9.82
N ALA A 71 -6.92 -12.01 -10.10
CA ALA A 71 -6.22 -12.74 -9.04
C ALA A 71 -5.20 -11.84 -8.35
N ILE A 72 -5.21 -11.82 -7.02
CA ILE A 72 -4.19 -11.13 -6.24
C ILE A 72 -2.89 -11.93 -6.32
N THR A 73 -1.84 -11.30 -6.81
CA THR A 73 -0.50 -11.87 -6.98
C THR A 73 0.55 -10.76 -7.02
N ALA A 74 1.79 -11.11 -7.29
CA ALA A 74 2.86 -10.15 -7.51
C ALA A 74 3.67 -10.51 -8.77
N ILE A 75 4.39 -9.52 -9.30
CA ILE A 75 5.41 -9.71 -10.33
C ILE A 75 6.74 -9.19 -9.83
N VAL A 76 7.82 -9.88 -10.18
CA VAL A 76 9.18 -9.44 -9.89
C VAL A 76 9.81 -8.92 -11.17
N THR A 77 10.24 -7.66 -11.17
CA THR A 77 10.89 -7.01 -12.31
C THR A 77 12.23 -6.42 -11.92
N LYS A 78 12.98 -6.00 -12.94
CA LYS A 78 14.28 -5.35 -12.75
C LYS A 78 14.10 -4.07 -11.94
N SER A 79 14.98 -3.85 -10.96
CA SER A 79 15.06 -2.55 -10.32
C SER A 79 15.66 -1.52 -11.28
N GLU A 80 14.94 -0.43 -11.53
CA GLU A 80 15.45 0.74 -12.24
C GLU A 80 16.01 1.81 -11.31
N ALA A 81 16.16 1.50 -10.01
CA ALA A 81 16.75 2.44 -9.06
C ALA A 81 18.20 2.73 -9.44
N SER A 82 18.40 3.78 -10.25
CA SER A 82 19.71 4.34 -10.51
C SER A 82 20.22 4.86 -9.17
N ARG A 83 21.39 4.38 -8.73
CA ARG A 83 22.26 4.97 -7.70
C ARG A 83 21.60 6.20 -7.06
N ALA A 84 20.77 5.98 -6.04
CA ALA A 84 19.97 7.07 -5.50
C ALA A 84 20.94 8.20 -5.10
N VAL A 85 20.80 9.34 -5.76
CA VAL A 85 21.30 10.60 -5.23
C VAL A 85 20.77 10.64 -3.80
N ILE A 86 21.64 10.88 -2.82
CA ILE A 86 21.28 11.03 -1.42
C ILE A 86 20.36 12.25 -1.33
N VAL A 87 19.06 12.06 -1.56
CA VAL A 87 18.04 13.06 -1.33
C VAL A 87 17.34 12.63 -0.05
N GLY A 88 17.78 13.17 1.08
CA GLY A 88 17.06 13.03 2.35
C GLY A 88 17.30 11.73 3.13
N GLY A 89 18.51 11.16 3.12
CA GLY A 89 18.89 10.11 4.08
C GLY A 89 18.64 8.66 3.64
N PHE A 90 18.10 8.42 2.43
CA PHE A 90 17.96 7.04 1.94
C PHE A 90 19.32 6.37 1.69
N LYS A 91 19.50 5.16 2.24
CA LYS A 91 20.61 4.27 1.86
C LYS A 91 20.43 3.89 0.39
N ALA A 92 21.37 4.29 -0.45
CA ALA A 92 21.42 3.82 -1.83
C ALA A 92 21.85 2.35 -1.84
N TYR A 93 21.02 1.47 -2.39
CA TYR A 93 21.38 0.07 -2.64
C TYR A 93 21.92 -0.10 -4.07
N ASP A 94 22.80 -1.07 -4.28
CA ASP A 94 23.19 -1.47 -5.62
C ASP A 94 21.98 -2.13 -6.30
N ALA A 95 21.74 -1.82 -7.57
CA ALA A 95 20.69 -2.46 -8.37
C ALA A 95 20.85 -3.99 -8.44
N LYS A 96 22.07 -4.51 -8.22
CA LYS A 96 22.33 -5.96 -8.09
C LYS A 96 21.72 -6.59 -6.85
N ASN A 97 21.50 -5.80 -5.81
CA ASN A 97 21.01 -6.24 -4.51
C ASN A 97 19.53 -5.94 -4.31
N MET A 98 18.80 -5.57 -5.37
CA MET A 98 17.36 -5.36 -5.29
C MET A 98 16.59 -5.78 -6.54
N VAL A 99 15.35 -6.18 -6.32
CA VAL A 99 14.34 -6.36 -7.37
C VAL A 99 13.07 -5.59 -7.00
N LEU A 100 12.30 -5.21 -8.01
CA LEU A 100 11.02 -4.53 -7.81
C LEU A 100 9.91 -5.56 -7.74
N VAL A 101 9.14 -5.56 -6.64
CA VAL A 101 7.97 -6.41 -6.47
C VAL A 101 6.73 -5.54 -6.63
N THR A 102 5.90 -5.82 -7.64
CA THR A 102 4.66 -5.07 -7.90
C THR A 102 3.45 -5.97 -7.69
N LEU A 103 2.53 -5.54 -6.83
CA LEU A 103 1.26 -6.21 -6.61
C LEU A 103 0.35 -6.08 -7.84
N LYS A 104 -0.36 -7.17 -8.13
CA LYS A 104 -1.38 -7.27 -9.16
C LYS A 104 -2.64 -7.85 -8.52
N GLY A 105 -3.80 -7.42 -9.00
CA GLY A 105 -5.07 -7.90 -8.49
C GLY A 105 -6.23 -7.12 -9.09
N PRO A 106 -7.44 -7.25 -8.51
CA PRO A 106 -8.62 -6.57 -8.99
C PRO A 106 -8.43 -5.06 -9.09
N ASP A 107 -8.99 -4.48 -10.14
CA ASP A 107 -9.10 -3.05 -10.33
C ASP A 107 -10.46 -2.73 -10.98
N SER A 108 -10.88 -1.47 -10.91
CA SER A 108 -12.07 -0.98 -11.58
C SER A 108 -11.96 -1.17 -13.10
N SER A 109 -13.07 -1.52 -13.75
CA SER A 109 -13.19 -1.57 -15.21
C SER A 109 -13.02 -0.20 -15.87
N SER A 110 -13.27 0.88 -15.14
CA SER A 110 -12.98 2.25 -15.53
C SER A 110 -12.87 3.15 -14.30
N LYS A 111 -11.85 4.00 -14.28
CA LYS A 111 -11.63 5.01 -13.23
C LYS A 111 -12.62 6.19 -13.34
N GLY A 112 -13.00 6.55 -14.58
CA GLY A 112 -13.80 7.74 -14.89
C GLY A 112 -15.29 7.49 -15.11
N ALA A 113 -15.73 6.24 -15.25
CA ALA A 113 -17.15 5.93 -15.41
C ALA A 113 -17.86 5.93 -14.05
N ASN A 114 -19.04 6.55 -13.98
CA ASN A 114 -19.86 6.55 -12.75
C ASN A 114 -20.40 5.16 -12.40
N GLN A 115 -20.60 4.31 -13.40
CA GLN A 115 -21.03 2.91 -13.26
C GLN A 115 -19.88 1.94 -13.56
N ALA A 116 -18.77 2.12 -12.84
CA ALA A 116 -17.66 1.18 -12.88
C ALA A 116 -17.99 -0.09 -12.08
N THR A 117 -17.31 -1.19 -12.42
CA THR A 117 -17.38 -2.47 -11.71
C THR A 117 -15.97 -2.95 -11.41
N ALA A 118 -15.80 -3.80 -10.39
CA ALA A 118 -14.52 -4.44 -10.14
C ALA A 118 -14.69 -5.92 -9.79
N PRO A 119 -13.74 -6.81 -10.16
CA PRO A 119 -13.73 -8.17 -9.64
C PRO A 119 -13.61 -8.18 -8.11
N LYS A 120 -14.22 -9.18 -7.48
CA LYS A 120 -14.05 -9.42 -6.05
C LYS A 120 -12.59 -9.79 -5.72
N ALA A 121 -12.08 -9.21 -4.65
CA ALA A 121 -10.83 -9.64 -4.01
C ALA A 121 -11.07 -10.88 -3.13
N ASN A 122 -10.45 -12.02 -3.45
CA ASN A 122 -10.62 -13.28 -2.70
C ASN A 122 -9.70 -13.35 -1.48
N LEU A 123 -9.96 -12.53 -0.48
CA LEU A 123 -9.12 -12.37 0.70
C LEU A 123 -9.44 -13.41 1.81
N PRO A 124 -8.46 -13.77 2.68
CA PRO A 124 -7.05 -13.37 2.61
C PRO A 124 -6.27 -14.13 1.52
N VAL A 125 -5.18 -13.53 1.02
CA VAL A 125 -4.29 -14.12 0.01
C VAL A 125 -2.86 -14.16 0.52
N ASP A 126 -2.27 -15.35 0.54
CA ASP A 126 -0.84 -15.56 0.80
C ASP A 126 -0.07 -15.47 -0.51
N ILE A 127 1.02 -14.68 -0.49
CA ILE A 127 1.97 -14.59 -1.59
C ILE A 127 3.34 -15.02 -1.08
N GLU A 128 3.98 -15.93 -1.80
CA GLU A 128 5.36 -16.36 -1.55
C GLU A 128 6.21 -16.03 -2.79
N ILE A 129 7.31 -15.30 -2.56
CA ILE A 129 8.28 -14.91 -3.57
C ILE A 129 9.57 -15.68 -3.31
N ILE A 130 9.96 -16.53 -4.28
CA ILE A 130 11.12 -17.42 -4.15
C ILE A 130 12.15 -17.03 -5.21
N GLY A 131 13.39 -16.79 -4.78
CA GLY A 131 14.53 -16.49 -5.64
C GLY A 131 15.56 -17.61 -5.57
N GLU A 132 15.90 -18.22 -6.70
CA GLU A 132 17.01 -19.17 -6.81
C GLU A 132 18.19 -18.48 -7.49
N THR A 133 19.23 -18.19 -6.71
CA THR A 133 20.45 -17.54 -7.21
C THR A 133 21.31 -18.55 -7.98
N LYS A 134 22.13 -18.06 -8.93
CA LYS A 134 23.12 -18.88 -9.66
C LYS A 134 24.15 -19.54 -8.73
N GLN A 135 24.35 -18.98 -7.54
CA GLN A 135 25.25 -19.50 -6.50
C GLN A 135 24.61 -20.62 -5.67
N GLY A 136 23.36 -20.99 -5.94
CA GLY A 136 22.65 -22.06 -5.22
C GLY A 136 22.00 -21.62 -3.91
N ILE A 137 21.94 -20.31 -3.63
CA ILE A 137 21.22 -19.76 -2.49
C ILE A 137 19.74 -19.62 -2.86
N THR A 138 18.85 -20.11 -2.00
CA THR A 138 17.40 -19.89 -2.09
C THR A 138 16.99 -18.75 -1.16
N LEU A 139 16.37 -17.73 -1.73
CA LEU A 139 15.71 -16.62 -1.05
C LEU A 139 14.22 -16.91 -1.01
N SER A 140 13.55 -16.64 0.11
CA SER A 140 12.09 -16.67 0.18
C SER A 140 11.58 -15.49 0.99
N TYR A 141 10.49 -14.91 0.53
CA TYR A 141 9.74 -13.89 1.24
C TYR A 141 8.25 -14.12 1.07
N SER A 142 7.54 -14.23 2.19
CA SER A 142 6.10 -14.48 2.21
C SER A 142 5.36 -13.40 2.98
N PHE A 143 4.15 -13.08 2.57
CA PHE A 143 3.26 -12.14 3.24
C PHE A 143 1.79 -12.47 2.94
N ARG A 144 0.87 -11.95 3.76
CA ARG A 144 -0.57 -12.16 3.60
C ARG A 144 -1.29 -10.83 3.38
N ILE A 145 -1.97 -10.70 2.25
CA ILE A 145 -2.91 -9.61 2.02
C ILE A 145 -4.25 -9.95 2.68
N THR A 146 -4.71 -9.08 3.58
CA THR A 146 -5.98 -9.19 4.31
C THR A 146 -7.00 -8.15 3.90
N ARG A 147 -6.56 -7.06 3.24
CA ARG A 147 -7.44 -6.03 2.65
C ARG A 147 -6.92 -5.60 1.29
N TRP A 148 -7.82 -5.39 0.34
CA TRP A 148 -7.50 -4.91 -1.00
C TRP A 148 -8.17 -3.57 -1.27
N PHE A 149 -7.44 -2.68 -1.95
CA PHE A 149 -7.89 -1.33 -2.26
C PHE A 149 -7.92 -1.08 -3.76
N ILE A 150 -8.86 -0.25 -4.18
CA ILE A 150 -8.97 0.28 -5.54
C ILE A 150 -8.89 1.80 -5.48
N ASN A 151 -7.96 2.39 -6.21
CA ASN A 151 -7.85 3.83 -6.38
C ASN A 151 -8.75 4.30 -7.53
N ARG A 152 -9.51 5.40 -7.38
CA ARG A 152 -10.24 6.01 -8.52
C ARG A 152 -9.30 6.74 -9.49
N GLY A 153 -7.99 6.80 -9.22
CA GLY A 153 -7.01 7.42 -10.10
C GLY A 153 -6.96 8.93 -9.91
N GLU A 154 -6.99 9.69 -11.00
CA GLU A 154 -6.89 11.16 -10.96
C GLU A 154 -8.23 11.88 -10.64
N TYR A 155 -9.33 11.13 -10.54
CA TYR A 155 -10.67 11.70 -10.38
C TYR A 155 -10.96 12.11 -8.94
N THR A 156 -11.29 13.39 -8.78
CA THR A 156 -11.77 13.98 -7.53
C THR A 156 -13.24 14.36 -7.63
N ASP A 157 -13.99 14.17 -6.56
CA ASP A 157 -15.43 14.47 -6.54
C ASP A 157 -15.90 14.75 -5.09
N SER A 158 -17.17 15.12 -4.95
CA SER A 158 -17.85 15.24 -3.66
C SER A 158 -17.84 13.91 -2.88
N HIS A 159 -18.06 13.99 -1.57
CA HIS A 159 -18.07 12.81 -0.69
C HIS A 159 -19.09 11.78 -1.14
N GLN A 160 -20.30 12.23 -1.47
CA GLN A 160 -21.39 11.36 -1.90
C GLN A 160 -21.06 10.66 -3.24
N GLU A 161 -20.57 11.39 -4.24
CA GLU A 161 -20.22 10.82 -5.54
C GLU A 161 -19.06 9.82 -5.44
N GLN A 162 -18.07 10.09 -4.59
CA GLN A 162 -17.00 9.13 -4.32
C GLN A 162 -17.50 7.88 -3.58
N ASN A 163 -18.40 8.06 -2.61
CA ASN A 163 -19.03 6.94 -1.92
C ASN A 163 -19.85 6.07 -2.87
N ASP A 164 -20.65 6.69 -3.73
CA ASP A 164 -21.47 5.98 -4.71
C ASP A 164 -20.62 5.25 -5.74
N TRP A 165 -19.54 5.88 -6.23
CA TRP A 165 -18.60 5.22 -7.12
C TRP A 165 -18.00 3.96 -6.49
N CYS A 166 -17.51 4.04 -5.25
CA CYS A 166 -16.97 2.88 -4.55
C CYS A 166 -18.01 1.77 -4.31
N ASN A 167 -19.25 2.13 -3.97
CA ASN A 167 -20.32 1.16 -3.75
C ASN A 167 -20.79 0.48 -5.05
N ASN A 168 -20.69 1.17 -6.19
CA ASN A 168 -21.02 0.63 -7.51
C ASN A 168 -20.01 -0.43 -8.00
N LEU A 169 -18.79 -0.46 -7.44
CA LEU A 169 -17.80 -1.48 -7.78
C LEU A 169 -18.17 -2.90 -7.34
N GLY A 170 -19.25 -3.06 -6.56
CA GLY A 170 -19.75 -4.35 -6.07
C GLY A 170 -19.27 -4.64 -4.66
N ASP A 171 -18.24 -5.48 -4.52
CA ASP A 171 -17.71 -5.92 -3.22
C ASP A 171 -16.75 -4.90 -2.55
N TYR A 172 -16.89 -3.63 -2.89
CA TYR A 172 -16.09 -2.53 -2.33
C TYR A 172 -16.98 -1.44 -1.74
N LYS A 173 -16.39 -0.64 -0.85
CA LYS A 173 -16.99 0.53 -0.21
C LYS A 173 -15.95 1.64 -0.11
N LEU A 174 -16.37 2.88 0.12
CA LEU A 174 -15.43 3.95 0.45
C LEU A 174 -14.64 3.58 1.71
N ALA A 175 -13.32 3.66 1.63
CA ALA A 175 -12.44 3.26 2.72
C ALA A 175 -12.70 4.12 3.95
N SER A 176 -12.76 3.47 5.11
CA SER A 176 -12.82 4.14 6.41
C SER A 176 -11.45 4.67 6.81
N LEU A 177 -11.43 5.62 7.74
CA LEU A 177 -10.22 6.21 8.28
C LEU A 177 -9.28 5.14 8.85
N ARG A 178 -9.81 4.07 9.46
CA ARG A 178 -9.00 2.99 10.07
C ARG A 178 -8.51 1.95 9.07
N GLU A 179 -9.14 1.85 7.91
CA GLU A 179 -8.60 1.07 6.79
C GLU A 179 -7.43 1.80 6.12
N LEU A 180 -7.32 3.13 6.28
CA LEU A 180 -6.27 3.95 5.67
C LEU A 180 -5.14 4.32 6.64
N SER A 181 -5.45 4.58 7.93
CA SER A 181 -4.53 5.24 8.85
C SER A 181 -4.65 4.85 10.33
N ASN A 182 -3.49 4.78 11.00
CA ASN A 182 -3.36 4.75 12.45
C ASN A 182 -3.18 6.15 13.10
N ALA A 183 -3.33 7.23 12.34
CA ALA A 183 -3.28 8.60 12.86
C ALA A 183 -4.37 8.85 13.90
N ASN A 184 -4.09 9.74 14.83
CA ASN A 184 -5.01 10.10 15.89
C ASN A 184 -5.68 11.43 15.61
N PHE A 185 -6.99 11.38 15.42
CA PHE A 185 -7.83 12.54 15.18
C PHE A 185 -8.13 13.26 16.51
N LEU A 186 -7.11 13.90 17.08
CA LEU A 186 -7.10 14.37 18.46
C LEU A 186 -7.93 15.62 18.79
N LEU A 187 -8.84 16.06 17.93
CA LEU A 187 -9.70 17.18 18.31
C LEU A 187 -10.95 16.77 19.08
N HIS A 188 -11.53 15.57 18.90
CA HIS A 188 -12.69 15.19 19.72
C HIS A 188 -12.81 13.68 19.98
N GLN A 189 -12.51 13.32 21.23
CA GLN A 189 -12.92 12.11 21.96
C GLN A 189 -12.05 10.85 21.81
N GLY A 190 -11.33 10.55 22.90
CA GLY A 190 -11.30 9.21 23.51
C GLY A 190 -10.57 8.10 22.74
N LYS A 191 -9.31 7.85 23.15
CA LYS A 191 -8.56 6.58 23.03
C LYS A 191 -8.75 5.80 21.72
N TYR A 192 -8.03 6.18 20.67
CA TYR A 192 -7.83 5.30 19.52
C TYR A 192 -6.33 5.12 19.24
N GLY A 193 -5.81 3.95 19.62
CA GLY A 193 -4.44 3.51 19.32
C GLY A 193 -3.33 4.12 20.20
N ASN A 194 -2.12 3.55 20.08
CA ASN A 194 -0.90 4.02 20.77
C ASN A 194 -0.23 5.22 20.07
N ASN A 195 -0.84 5.76 18.99
CA ASN A 195 -0.30 6.91 18.28
C ASN A 195 -0.85 8.21 18.89
N PRO A 196 -0.01 9.07 19.48
CA PRO A 196 -0.46 10.36 20.01
C PRO A 196 -0.54 11.47 18.94
N ASP A 197 -0.20 11.20 17.68
CA ASP A 197 -0.04 12.24 16.68
C ASP A 197 -1.12 12.17 15.57
N ASN A 198 -1.48 13.32 14.97
CA ASN A 198 -2.42 13.39 13.83
C ASN A 198 -1.72 13.13 12.48
N TYR A 199 -0.75 12.23 12.45
CA TYR A 199 -0.10 11.72 11.24
C TYR A 199 0.20 10.24 11.45
N TYR A 200 0.35 9.47 10.37
CA TYR A 200 0.61 8.04 10.53
C TYR A 200 1.97 7.80 11.19
N LYS A 201 2.07 6.67 11.91
CA LYS A 201 3.34 6.03 12.24
C LYS A 201 3.44 4.72 11.50
N ARG A 202 4.51 4.53 10.73
CA ARG A 202 4.75 3.32 9.94
C ARG A 202 4.50 2.05 10.76
N ALA A 203 3.58 1.20 10.28
CA ALA A 203 3.25 -0.06 10.93
C ALA A 203 2.56 -1.00 9.93
N VAL A 204 2.84 -2.31 10.02
CA VAL A 204 2.04 -3.35 9.36
C VAL A 204 0.72 -3.53 10.12
N HIS A 205 -0.37 -3.85 9.42
CA HIS A 205 -1.73 -3.94 9.96
C HIS A 205 -2.33 -2.61 10.44
N GLY A 206 -1.73 -1.48 10.03
CA GLY A 206 -2.12 -0.13 10.43
C GLY A 206 -3.00 0.62 9.43
N GLY A 207 -3.31 -0.01 8.28
CA GLY A 207 -4.03 0.60 7.17
C GLY A 207 -3.12 1.01 6.01
N LEU A 208 -3.74 1.29 4.85
CA LEU A 208 -3.02 1.44 3.57
C LEU A 208 -1.90 2.48 3.61
N ILE A 209 -2.21 3.71 4.01
CA ILE A 209 -1.24 4.82 4.00
C ILE A 209 -0.22 4.63 5.14
N THR A 210 -0.63 4.00 6.24
CA THR A 210 0.29 3.66 7.34
C THR A 210 1.37 2.67 6.90
N GLU A 211 0.98 1.65 6.12
CA GLU A 211 1.88 0.64 5.59
C GLU A 211 2.72 1.15 4.42
N TRP A 212 2.09 1.74 3.42
CA TRP A 212 2.73 2.08 2.15
C TRP A 212 3.28 3.49 2.11
N GLY A 213 2.65 4.40 2.86
CA GLY A 213 3.09 5.78 3.05
C GLY A 213 2.37 6.71 2.14
N GLY A 214 2.99 7.86 1.91
CA GLY A 214 2.48 8.82 0.95
C GLY A 214 2.26 8.15 -0.40
N LEU A 215 0.99 8.03 -0.81
CA LEU A 215 0.63 7.26 -2.01
C LEU A 215 1.03 8.02 -3.29
N ALA A 216 1.27 9.33 -3.20
CA ALA A 216 1.72 10.17 -4.31
C ALA A 216 3.02 9.72 -4.97
N TYR A 217 3.83 8.89 -4.29
CA TYR A 217 5.07 8.35 -4.84
C TYR A 217 4.88 7.08 -5.68
N TYR A 218 3.64 6.61 -5.87
CA TYR A 218 3.33 5.37 -6.60
C TYR A 218 2.64 5.68 -7.94
N GLN A 219 3.41 5.67 -9.02
CA GLN A 219 2.89 5.95 -10.37
C GLN A 219 2.09 4.78 -10.98
N GLY A 220 2.15 3.57 -10.40
CA GLY A 220 1.63 2.35 -11.02
C GLY A 220 0.11 2.23 -11.16
N ASP A 221 -0.67 2.82 -10.24
CA ASP A 221 -2.15 2.82 -10.26
C ASP A 221 -2.73 4.24 -10.20
N ASN A 222 -2.02 5.17 -10.86
CA ASN A 222 -2.45 6.57 -10.96
C ASN A 222 -2.76 7.23 -9.61
N PHE A 223 -1.97 6.93 -8.56
CA PHE A 223 -1.98 7.73 -7.33
C PHE A 223 -1.27 9.07 -7.59
N TYR A 224 -1.73 9.81 -8.60
CA TYR A 224 -1.05 10.99 -9.13
C TYR A 224 -1.32 12.22 -8.26
N ASN A 225 -0.31 12.68 -7.54
CA ASN A 225 -0.36 13.86 -6.67
C ASN A 225 -1.61 14.00 -5.77
N PRO A 226 -2.16 12.91 -5.18
CA PRO A 226 -3.31 13.04 -4.31
C PRO A 226 -2.91 13.84 -3.08
N THR A 227 -3.60 14.96 -2.85
CA THR A 227 -3.39 15.74 -1.63
C THR A 227 -4.33 15.26 -0.53
N TYR A 228 -5.62 15.07 -0.85
CA TYR A 228 -6.64 14.68 0.13
C TYR A 228 -7.64 13.67 -0.46
N GLY A 229 -8.01 12.66 0.33
CA GLY A 229 -9.03 11.68 -0.02
C GLY A 229 -10.20 11.70 0.96
N TRP A 230 -11.40 11.41 0.46
CA TRP A 230 -12.56 11.18 1.32
C TRP A 230 -12.44 9.85 2.08
N THR A 231 -12.95 9.83 3.31
CA THR A 231 -13.19 8.59 4.07
C THR A 231 -14.69 8.38 4.25
N SER A 232 -15.12 7.16 4.57
CA SER A 232 -16.53 6.90 4.91
C SER A 232 -16.96 7.40 6.30
N ASP A 233 -16.00 7.83 7.13
CA ASP A 233 -16.28 8.27 8.49
C ASP A 233 -16.82 9.71 8.54
N ILE A 234 -17.73 9.95 9.48
CA ILE A 234 -18.30 11.27 9.75
C ILE A 234 -17.81 11.74 11.12
N SER A 235 -17.44 13.01 11.21
CA SER A 235 -17.03 13.64 12.46
C SER A 235 -18.23 13.81 13.39
N ASN A 236 -18.15 13.23 14.59
CA ASN A 236 -19.20 13.36 15.60
C ASN A 236 -19.38 14.81 16.11
N SER A 237 -18.37 15.67 15.96
CA SER A 237 -18.43 17.06 16.45
C SER A 237 -19.01 18.02 15.41
N THR A 238 -18.73 17.81 14.13
CA THR A 238 -19.15 18.72 13.04
C THR A 238 -20.29 18.16 12.20
N GLY A 239 -20.51 16.84 12.21
CA GLY A 239 -21.42 16.16 11.29
C GLY A 239 -20.89 16.09 9.85
N SER A 240 -19.69 16.61 9.59
CA SER A 240 -19.06 16.63 8.27
C SER A 240 -18.23 15.37 8.02
N PRO A 241 -18.04 14.97 6.75
CA PRO A 241 -17.15 13.87 6.43
C PRO A 241 -15.70 14.10 6.85
N ILE A 242 -15.05 13.04 7.34
CA ILE A 242 -13.63 13.05 7.62
C ILE A 242 -12.87 12.79 6.31
N TYR A 243 -11.84 13.57 6.08
CA TYR A 243 -10.93 13.41 4.95
C TYR A 243 -9.49 13.30 5.44
N ILE A 244 -8.67 12.68 4.60
CA ILE A 244 -7.31 12.28 4.95
C ILE A 244 -6.31 12.86 3.97
N ASN A 245 -5.20 13.41 4.47
CA ASN A 245 -4.07 13.77 3.63
C ASN A 245 -3.36 12.50 3.16
N MET A 246 -3.24 12.33 1.85
CA MET A 246 -2.75 11.09 1.24
C MET A 246 -1.22 10.93 1.31
N ASN A 247 -0.50 11.91 1.85
CA ASN A 247 0.95 11.92 2.00
C ASN A 247 1.44 11.53 3.41
N ASP A 248 0.75 12.02 4.45
CA ASP A 248 1.10 11.85 5.87
C ASP A 248 -0.03 11.24 6.72
N ALA A 249 -1.16 10.91 6.08
CA ALA A 249 -2.38 10.40 6.70
C ALA A 249 -2.99 11.30 7.78
N ALA A 250 -2.74 12.60 7.73
CA ALA A 250 -3.37 13.54 8.64
C ALA A 250 -4.88 13.61 8.42
N LEU A 251 -5.64 13.53 9.52
CA LEU A 251 -7.10 13.49 9.51
C LEU A 251 -7.68 14.89 9.75
N ASN A 252 -8.73 15.24 9.01
CA ASN A 252 -9.41 16.54 9.03
C ASN A 252 -10.92 16.36 8.89
N GLY A 253 -11.75 17.30 9.33
CA GLY A 253 -13.21 17.14 9.40
C GLY A 253 -14.02 18.44 9.40
N ASP A 254 -13.46 19.48 8.80
CA ASP A 254 -13.94 20.87 8.76
C ASP A 254 -14.34 21.33 7.34
N ARG A 255 -14.34 20.43 6.36
CA ARG A 255 -14.71 20.71 4.96
C ARG A 255 -16.15 20.36 4.68
N ASP A 256 -16.75 21.13 3.76
CA ASP A 256 -18.04 20.82 3.16
C ASP A 256 -17.94 19.58 2.24
N ASP A 257 -19.01 18.80 2.18
CA ASP A 257 -19.06 17.50 1.50
C ASP A 257 -18.99 17.60 -0.03
N GLN A 258 -19.12 18.81 -0.60
CA GLN A 258 -18.99 19.08 -2.03
C GLN A 258 -17.54 19.29 -2.49
N HIS A 259 -16.56 19.33 -1.58
CA HIS A 259 -15.16 19.54 -1.97
C HIS A 259 -14.64 18.37 -2.83
N PRO A 260 -13.92 18.64 -3.93
CA PRO A 260 -13.42 17.60 -4.81
C PRO A 260 -12.18 16.94 -4.18
N TYR A 261 -12.37 15.74 -3.62
CA TYR A 261 -11.28 14.90 -3.08
C TYR A 261 -11.27 13.51 -3.73
N TYR A 262 -10.12 12.84 -3.63
CA TYR A 262 -9.91 11.51 -4.21
C TYR A 262 -10.68 10.42 -3.45
N ALA A 263 -10.87 9.26 -4.10
CA ALA A 263 -11.44 8.08 -3.46
C ALA A 263 -10.49 6.89 -3.45
N LEU A 264 -10.43 6.24 -2.30
CA LEU A 264 -9.95 4.88 -2.16
C LEU A 264 -11.09 3.99 -1.72
N CYS A 265 -11.32 2.92 -2.47
CA CYS A 265 -12.32 1.93 -2.13
C CYS A 265 -11.65 0.74 -1.46
N SER A 266 -12.19 0.30 -0.33
CA SER A 266 -11.75 -0.87 0.43
C SER A 266 -12.66 -2.05 0.11
N SER A 267 -12.11 -3.25 -0.08
CA SER A 267 -12.89 -4.48 -0.17
C SER A 267 -13.74 -4.66 1.08
N LYS A 268 -14.99 -5.10 0.95
CA LYS A 268 -15.93 -5.34 2.07
C LYS A 268 -15.48 -6.51 2.94
#